data_AF-A0A816Z8L1-F1
#
_entry.id   AF-A0A816Z8L1-F1
#
_cell.length_a   1.000
_cell.length_b   1.000
_cell.length_c   1.000
_cell.angle_alpha   90.00
_cell.angle_beta   90.00
_cell.angle_gamma   90.00
#
_symmetry.space_group_name_H-M   'P 1'
#
loop_
_entity.id
_entity.type
_entity.pdbx_description
1 polymer ?
#
loop_
_entity_poly.entity_id
_entity_poly.type
_entity_poly.pdbx_seq_one_letter_code
_entity_poly.pdbx_strand_id
1 'polypeptide(L)'
;MNPGGDKHHKTTSNISYVKSIGFDDQFYVKAGTIESRTRFCLVSTVESKSNELHKYLQERQKMINKFNNLLTKRLQADENLSLDSFKLLRQLGEGGYGTVFLAYHADINEYVALKAIKKSTLVETNEQNTIVSERQYAFALNHPNIAQLITSFKDNEYVYLAFEFLHGGDLYSLMAYQKLTELQAKFYSAQIVLTLDYLHKCKVVFRDLKPENIVLTQRGYIKLIDLGLAKIIRGYSKTFCGTPHYIAPEIIMHQPYTVSPDYWTLGIVIHELVTGDAPFDRTYRIGSNTNDSESIEYKYDSRSTSTIENHTSTMSHRSSKHYNMYLRIINGCSSINLKHSSINCLSIIRGLLQYNVERRLGCGQRGTLDIIEHVWFDEINFWTLYQQKYIAPFIPIRKYIITDRYEDETILRFTAKNLHENEFKEF
;
A
#
# COMPACT_ATOMS: atom_id res chain seq x y z
N MET A 1 -18.68 42.56 4.97
CA MET A 1 -17.69 41.91 5.86
C MET A 1 -18.00 40.42 5.85
N ASN A 2 -17.24 39.65 5.07
CA ASN A 2 -17.36 38.19 4.97
C ASN A 2 -16.11 37.57 5.61
N PRO A 3 -16.23 36.70 6.63
CA PRO A 3 -15.12 35.87 7.08
C PRO A 3 -15.32 34.44 6.54
N GLY A 4 -14.45 34.02 5.63
CA GLY A 4 -14.50 32.68 5.04
C GLY A 4 -13.22 32.39 4.28
N GLY A 5 -12.08 32.51 4.96
CA GLY A 5 -10.79 32.13 4.42
C GLY A 5 -10.70 30.61 4.35
N ASP A 6 -10.82 30.07 3.14
CA ASP A 6 -10.46 28.69 2.83
C ASP A 6 -9.00 28.45 3.22
N LYS A 7 -8.81 27.76 4.36
CA LYS A 7 -7.50 27.24 4.74
C LYS A 7 -7.25 26.01 3.87
N HIS A 8 -6.54 26.23 2.77
CA HIS A 8 -5.95 25.16 1.97
C HIS A 8 -5.19 24.18 2.89
N HIS A 9 -5.72 22.97 3.02
CA HIS A 9 -5.00 21.84 3.61
C HIS A 9 -3.71 21.61 2.81
N LYS A 10 -2.58 21.99 3.40
CA LYS A 10 -1.25 21.59 2.93
C LYS A 10 -1.08 20.11 3.26
N THR A 11 -1.54 19.22 2.39
CA THR A 11 -1.11 17.81 2.40
C THR A 11 0.33 17.76 1.91
N THR A 12 1.27 17.86 2.85
CA THR A 12 2.68 17.54 2.63
C THR A 12 2.83 16.04 2.40
N SER A 13 2.53 15.59 1.18
CA SER A 13 2.99 14.30 0.66
C SER A 13 4.50 14.34 0.45
N ASN A 14 5.25 14.32 1.55
CA ASN A 14 6.66 13.93 1.51
C ASN A 14 6.66 12.41 1.48
N ILE A 15 6.87 11.88 0.28
CA ILE A 15 7.03 10.47 -0.03
C ILE A 15 8.03 9.87 0.96
N SER A 16 7.53 9.02 1.85
CA SER A 16 8.33 8.26 2.79
C SER A 16 9.13 7.23 2.02
N TYR A 17 10.41 7.50 1.81
CA TYR A 17 11.33 6.44 1.44
C TYR A 17 11.55 5.59 2.68
N VAL A 18 10.92 4.41 2.72
CA VAL A 18 11.59 3.26 3.32
C VAL A 18 12.77 3.01 2.41
N LYS A 19 14.00 3.26 2.89
CA LYS A 19 15.15 2.62 2.27
C LYS A 19 14.91 1.15 2.54
N SER A 20 14.33 0.48 1.56
CA SER A 20 14.27 -0.95 1.57
C SER A 20 15.66 -1.43 1.94
N ILE A 21 15.72 -2.42 2.82
CA ILE A 21 16.88 -3.31 2.77
C ILE A 21 16.71 -3.98 1.42
N GLY A 22 17.18 -3.31 0.36
CA GLY A 22 17.09 -3.82 -0.98
C GLY A 22 17.68 -5.22 -1.00
N PHE A 23 17.36 -5.99 -2.02
CA PHE A 23 18.10 -7.21 -2.32
C PHE A 23 19.53 -6.83 -2.77
N ASP A 24 20.31 -6.26 -1.85
CA ASP A 24 21.74 -6.06 -2.00
C ASP A 24 22.40 -7.44 -1.78
N ASP A 25 23.33 -7.80 -2.67
CA ASP A 25 24.06 -9.07 -2.68
C ASP A 25 24.78 -9.34 -1.35
N GLN A 26 24.94 -8.32 -0.51
CA GLN A 26 25.45 -8.44 0.86
C GLN A 26 24.48 -9.14 1.82
N PHE A 27 23.16 -9.01 1.63
CA PHE A 27 22.15 -9.49 2.59
C PHE A 27 21.39 -10.73 2.15
N TYR A 28 21.31 -10.99 0.84
CA TYR A 28 20.55 -12.11 0.31
C TYR A 28 21.45 -13.12 -0.40
N VAL A 29 21.18 -14.41 -0.20
CA VAL A 29 21.72 -15.44 -1.08
C VAL A 29 20.82 -15.42 -2.32
N LYS A 30 21.43 -15.41 -3.51
CA LYS A 30 20.71 -15.60 -4.77
C LYS A 30 19.87 -16.86 -4.60
N ALA A 31 18.57 -16.72 -4.33
CA ALA A 31 17.70 -17.87 -4.17
C ALA A 31 17.83 -18.62 -5.49
N GLY A 32 18.27 -19.87 -5.45
CA GLY A 32 18.18 -20.73 -6.62
C GLY A 32 16.74 -20.61 -7.07
N THR A 33 16.53 -20.08 -8.29
CA THR A 33 15.23 -20.10 -8.93
C THR A 33 14.74 -21.52 -8.75
N ILE A 34 13.65 -21.71 -8.02
CA ILE A 34 13.00 -23.02 -7.96
C ILE A 34 12.43 -23.19 -9.37
N GLU A 35 13.30 -23.61 -10.29
CA GLU A 35 13.00 -24.08 -11.63
C GLU A 35 12.31 -25.42 -11.48
N SER A 36 11.09 -25.42 -10.97
CA SER A 36 10.29 -26.63 -11.04
C SER A 36 8.88 -26.31 -10.62
N ARG A 37 8.04 -25.94 -11.60
CA ARG A 37 6.66 -26.44 -11.71
C ARG A 37 5.96 -26.70 -10.37
N THR A 38 5.98 -25.77 -9.42
CA THR A 38 5.20 -25.93 -8.20
C THR A 38 3.78 -25.67 -8.62
N ARG A 39 3.11 -26.77 -8.96
CA ARG A 39 1.75 -26.82 -9.47
C ARG A 39 0.87 -25.92 -8.60
N PHE A 40 0.50 -24.75 -9.10
CA PHE A 40 -0.76 -24.07 -8.74
C PHE A 40 -1.91 -24.94 -9.27
N CYS A 41 -2.00 -26.18 -8.80
CA CYS A 41 -2.92 -27.15 -9.33
C CYS A 41 -3.21 -28.15 -8.21
N LEU A 42 -4.03 -27.71 -7.26
CA LEU A 42 -5.16 -28.57 -6.93
C LEU A 42 -6.18 -28.30 -8.04
N VAL A 43 -6.32 -29.22 -8.98
CA VAL A 43 -7.47 -29.22 -9.90
C VAL A 43 -8.69 -29.50 -9.03
N SER A 44 -9.26 -28.44 -8.46
CA SER A 44 -10.49 -28.50 -7.68
C SER A 44 -11.67 -28.42 -8.63
N THR A 45 -12.66 -29.29 -8.46
CA THR A 45 -13.95 -29.19 -9.17
C THR A 45 -14.60 -27.83 -8.91
N VAL A 46 -15.52 -27.39 -9.80
CA VAL A 46 -16.26 -26.14 -9.63
C VAL A 46 -16.96 -26.08 -8.26
N GLU A 47 -17.56 -27.20 -7.85
CA GLU A 47 -18.21 -27.35 -6.55
C GLU A 47 -17.21 -27.21 -5.38
N SER A 48 -16.01 -27.78 -5.51
CA SER A 48 -14.94 -27.58 -4.54
C SER A 48 -14.52 -26.11 -4.45
N LYS A 49 -14.36 -25.40 -5.58
CA LYS A 49 -14.02 -23.96 -5.55
C LYS A 49 -15.08 -23.11 -4.86
N SER A 50 -16.36 -23.36 -5.15
CA SER A 50 -17.47 -22.63 -4.53
C SER A 50 -17.50 -22.84 -3.00
N ASN A 51 -17.32 -24.09 -2.55
CA ASN A 51 -17.25 -24.43 -1.13
C ASN A 51 -16.06 -23.76 -0.42
N GLU A 52 -14.91 -23.69 -1.07
CA GLU A 52 -13.71 -23.05 -0.50
C GLU A 52 -13.85 -21.52 -0.44
N LEU A 53 -14.42 -20.89 -1.47
CA LEU A 53 -14.76 -19.47 -1.40
C LEU A 53 -15.73 -19.18 -0.25
N HIS A 54 -16.75 -20.03 -0.07
CA HIS A 54 -17.70 -19.89 1.04
C HIS A 54 -17.00 -19.93 2.41
N LYS A 55 -16.03 -20.83 2.63
CA LYS A 55 -15.21 -20.88 3.85
C LYS A 55 -14.45 -19.57 4.09
N TYR A 56 -13.83 -19.01 3.05
CA TYR A 56 -13.17 -17.70 3.16
C TYR A 56 -14.16 -16.59 3.53
N LEU A 57 -15.33 -16.53 2.88
CA LEU A 57 -16.33 -15.50 3.17
C LEU A 57 -16.84 -15.57 4.62
N GLN A 58 -17.01 -16.78 5.16
CA GLN A 58 -17.35 -16.98 6.57
C GLN A 58 -16.24 -16.47 7.51
N GLU A 59 -14.99 -16.81 7.23
CA GLU A 59 -13.85 -16.38 8.06
C GLU A 59 -13.63 -14.87 7.98
N ARG A 60 -13.78 -14.28 6.81
CA ARG A 60 -13.80 -12.83 6.62
C ARG A 60 -14.84 -12.16 7.50
N GLN A 61 -16.06 -12.71 7.60
CA GLN A 61 -17.10 -12.16 8.46
C GLN A 61 -16.69 -12.20 9.94
N LYS A 62 -16.01 -13.26 10.40
CA LYS A 62 -15.46 -13.31 11.77
C LYS A 62 -14.40 -12.24 11.99
N MET A 63 -13.49 -12.03 11.04
CA MET A 63 -12.48 -10.97 11.12
C MET A 63 -13.11 -9.57 11.19
N ILE A 64 -14.16 -9.31 10.41
CA ILE A 64 -14.91 -8.04 10.45
C ILE A 64 -15.58 -7.84 11.80
N ASN A 65 -16.23 -8.88 12.35
CA ASN A 65 -16.87 -8.81 13.66
C ASN A 65 -15.84 -8.52 14.76
N LYS A 66 -14.68 -9.18 14.72
CA LYS A 66 -13.55 -8.92 15.63
C LYS A 66 -13.07 -7.47 15.50
N PHE A 67 -12.89 -6.97 14.28
CA PHE A 67 -12.51 -5.58 14.02
C PHE A 67 -13.50 -4.60 14.64
N ASN A 68 -14.80 -4.76 14.39
CA ASN A 68 -15.83 -3.86 14.93
C ASN A 68 -15.84 -3.86 16.46
N ASN A 69 -15.64 -5.03 17.09
CA ASN A 69 -15.56 -5.15 18.54
C ASN A 69 -14.30 -4.51 19.15
N LEU A 70 -13.17 -4.51 18.43
CA LEU A 70 -11.94 -3.86 18.88
C LEU A 70 -11.97 -2.36 18.62
N LEU A 71 -12.56 -1.93 17.50
CA LEU A 71 -12.64 -0.52 17.12
C LEU A 71 -13.45 0.32 18.13
N THR A 72 -14.42 -0.27 18.82
CA THR A 72 -15.22 0.40 19.86
C THR A 72 -14.53 0.50 21.21
N LYS A 73 -13.43 -0.24 21.44
CA LYS A 73 -12.68 -0.17 22.70
C LYS A 73 -11.84 1.10 22.70
N ARG A 74 -11.88 1.88 23.77
CA ARG A 74 -10.90 2.97 23.96
C ARG A 74 -9.53 2.35 24.20
N LEU A 75 -8.62 2.53 23.26
CA LEU A 75 -7.22 2.21 23.48
C LEU A 75 -6.56 3.39 24.17
N GLN A 76 -5.86 3.13 25.26
CA GLN A 76 -4.90 4.07 25.83
C GLN A 76 -3.52 3.67 25.36
N ALA A 77 -2.65 4.65 25.10
CA ALA A 77 -1.22 4.39 25.01
C ALA A 77 -0.74 3.62 26.26
N ASP A 78 0.26 2.76 26.09
CA ASP A 78 0.84 2.07 27.24
C ASP A 78 1.66 3.08 28.06
N GLU A 79 1.09 3.56 29.16
CA GLU A 79 1.72 4.56 30.04
C GLU A 79 2.94 3.99 30.78
N ASN A 80 3.10 2.67 30.85
CA ASN A 80 4.26 2.03 31.46
C ASN A 80 5.42 1.86 30.48
N LEU A 81 5.18 2.11 29.20
CA LEU A 81 6.14 1.90 28.14
C LEU A 81 6.83 3.21 27.77
N SER A 82 8.15 3.17 27.67
CA SER A 82 8.97 4.31 27.26
C SER A 82 9.97 3.89 26.19
N LEU A 83 10.64 4.86 25.58
CA LEU A 83 11.66 4.57 24.56
C LEU A 83 12.83 3.75 25.13
N ASP A 84 13.08 3.81 26.45
CA ASP A 84 14.15 3.04 27.11
C ASP A 84 13.91 1.52 27.05
N SER A 85 12.66 1.08 26.86
CA SER A 85 12.32 -0.34 26.60
C SER A 85 12.75 -0.82 25.21
N PHE A 86 13.24 0.09 24.35
CA PHE A 86 13.61 -0.19 22.97
C PHE A 86 15.08 0.12 22.71
N LYS A 87 15.85 -0.89 22.34
CA LYS A 87 17.17 -0.67 21.74
C LYS A 87 16.99 -0.30 20.27
N LEU A 88 17.14 0.97 19.92
CA LEU A 88 17.15 1.42 18.53
C LEU A 88 18.41 0.90 17.83
N LEU A 89 18.24 0.32 16.64
CA LEU A 89 19.34 -0.28 15.88
C LEU A 89 19.59 0.55 14.62
N ARG A 90 18.60 0.63 13.72
CA ARG A 90 18.80 1.26 12.41
C ARG A 90 17.56 1.99 11.94
N GLN A 91 17.74 3.13 11.28
CA GLN A 91 16.66 3.77 10.54
C GLN A 91 16.29 2.94 9.29
N LEU A 92 15.02 2.51 9.21
CA LEU A 92 14.45 1.80 8.06
C LEU A 92 13.88 2.78 7.02
N GLY A 93 13.40 3.94 7.45
CA GLY A 93 12.82 4.92 6.55
C GLY A 93 12.51 6.24 7.23
N GLU A 94 12.32 7.27 6.40
CA GLU A 94 11.87 8.59 6.83
C GLU A 94 10.88 9.14 5.80
N GLY A 95 9.80 9.74 6.30
CA GLY A 95 8.74 10.29 5.47
C GLY A 95 8.00 11.44 6.10
N GLY A 96 6.96 11.91 5.39
CA GLY A 96 6.23 13.12 5.77
C GLY A 96 5.63 13.12 7.16
N TYR A 97 5.39 11.94 7.72
CA TYR A 97 4.78 11.77 9.04
C TYR A 97 5.76 11.32 10.13
N GLY A 98 7.00 10.94 9.82
CA GLY A 98 7.91 10.45 10.85
C GLY A 98 9.03 9.54 10.35
N THR A 99 9.77 9.00 11.30
CA THR A 99 10.94 8.14 11.06
C THR A 99 10.66 6.74 11.60
N VAL A 100 10.99 5.72 10.83
CA VAL A 100 10.81 4.31 11.20
C VAL A 100 12.17 3.70 11.53
N PHE A 101 12.28 3.08 12.70
CA PHE A 101 13.47 2.40 13.17
C PHE A 101 13.24 0.90 13.29
N LEU A 102 14.25 0.11 12.98
CA LEU A 102 14.38 -1.24 13.52
C LEU A 102 14.81 -1.07 14.98
N ALA A 103 14.01 -1.63 15.88
CA ALA A 103 14.30 -1.61 17.31
C ALA A 103 14.11 -3.01 17.89
N TYR A 104 14.79 -3.29 18.99
CA TYR A 104 14.58 -4.49 19.79
C TYR A 104 13.80 -4.11 21.05
N HIS A 105 12.62 -4.70 21.22
CA HIS A 105 11.74 -4.48 22.37
C HIS A 105 12.08 -5.46 23.49
N ALA A 106 12.71 -4.97 24.54
CA ALA A 106 13.27 -5.80 25.60
C ALA A 106 12.20 -6.61 26.35
N ASP A 107 11.02 -6.02 26.57
CA ASP A 107 9.96 -6.62 27.41
C ASP A 107 9.32 -7.86 26.77
N ILE A 108 9.32 -7.96 25.43
CA ILE A 108 8.78 -9.13 24.71
C ILE A 108 9.85 -9.93 23.98
N ASN A 109 11.13 -9.51 24.05
CA ASN A 109 12.26 -10.15 23.38
C ASN A 109 12.06 -10.31 21.85
N GLU A 110 11.57 -9.27 21.18
CA GLU A 110 11.33 -9.29 19.73
C GLU A 110 11.82 -8.02 19.01
N TYR A 111 12.11 -8.16 17.72
CA TYR A 111 12.39 -7.03 16.83
C TYR A 111 11.09 -6.40 16.32
N VAL A 112 11.06 -5.08 16.28
CA VAL A 112 9.90 -4.28 15.85
C VAL A 112 10.31 -3.19 14.86
N ALA A 113 9.35 -2.76 14.05
CA ALA A 113 9.42 -1.53 13.28
C ALA A 113 8.77 -0.41 14.10
N LEU A 114 9.58 0.43 14.73
CA LEU A 114 9.14 1.54 15.58
C LEU A 114 9.03 2.82 14.77
N LYS A 115 7.79 3.26 14.50
CA LYS A 115 7.49 4.54 13.84
C LYS A 115 7.40 5.64 14.89
N ALA A 116 8.32 6.61 14.84
CA ALA A 116 8.35 7.79 15.70
C ALA A 116 7.87 9.03 14.94
N ILE A 117 6.90 9.75 15.51
CA ILE A 117 6.21 10.87 14.87
C ILE A 117 6.24 12.08 15.81
N LYS A 118 6.72 13.23 15.35
CA LYS A 118 6.79 14.45 16.16
C LYS A 118 5.39 14.99 16.45
N LYS A 119 5.09 15.23 17.73
CA LYS A 119 3.84 15.88 18.17
C LYS A 119 3.68 17.27 17.55
N SER A 120 4.74 18.07 17.51
CA SER A 120 4.70 19.42 16.95
C SER A 120 4.26 19.43 15.49
N THR A 121 4.78 18.51 14.68
CA THR A 121 4.39 18.35 13.26
C THR A 121 2.90 18.06 13.14
N LEU A 122 2.37 17.13 13.94
CA LEU A 122 0.95 16.79 13.94
C LEU A 122 0.05 17.94 14.39
N VAL A 123 0.51 18.78 15.34
CA VAL A 123 -0.24 19.98 15.75
C VAL A 123 -0.23 21.04 14.66
N GLU A 124 0.92 21.29 14.04
CA GLU A 124 1.06 22.24 12.94
C GLU A 124 0.22 21.85 11.71
N THR A 125 0.07 20.55 11.43
CA THR A 125 -0.74 20.02 10.32
C THR A 125 -2.20 19.74 10.70
N ASN A 126 -2.57 19.87 11.97
CA ASN A 126 -3.90 19.55 12.50
C ASN A 126 -4.32 18.08 12.26
N GLU A 127 -3.41 17.14 12.52
CA GLU A 127 -3.54 15.70 12.26
C GLU A 127 -3.58 14.84 13.55
N GLN A 128 -3.73 15.46 14.72
CA GLN A 128 -3.80 14.74 16.01
C GLN A 128 -4.93 13.69 16.03
N ASN A 129 -6.12 14.07 15.58
CA ASN A 129 -7.26 13.14 15.47
C ASN A 129 -7.03 12.05 14.42
N THR A 130 -6.26 12.36 13.37
CA THR A 130 -5.91 11.39 12.32
C THR A 130 -5.00 10.31 12.89
N ILE A 131 -3.96 10.68 13.66
CA ILE A 131 -3.04 9.69 14.23
C ILE A 131 -3.69 8.84 15.32
N VAL A 132 -4.60 9.41 16.13
CA VAL A 132 -5.40 8.65 17.11
C VAL A 132 -6.30 7.65 16.38
N SER A 133 -6.91 8.07 15.28
CA SER A 133 -7.72 7.18 14.43
C SER A 133 -6.86 6.08 13.78
N GLU A 134 -5.68 6.42 13.25
CA GLU A 134 -4.70 5.48 12.68
C GLU A 134 -4.34 4.38 13.68
N ARG A 135 -3.91 4.77 14.89
CA ARG A 135 -3.62 3.85 15.99
C ARG A 135 -4.80 2.92 16.27
N GLN A 136 -6.00 3.49 16.37
CA GLN A 136 -7.21 2.76 16.74
C GLN A 136 -7.56 1.66 15.73
N TYR A 137 -7.61 1.97 14.43
CA TYR A 137 -7.93 0.94 13.44
C TYR A 137 -6.73 0.03 13.15
N ALA A 138 -5.48 0.50 13.24
CA ALA A 138 -4.30 -0.35 13.07
C ALA A 138 -4.24 -1.44 14.14
N PHE A 139 -4.60 -1.14 15.39
CA PHE A 139 -4.74 -2.13 16.45
C PHE A 139 -5.89 -3.12 16.19
N ALA A 140 -7.02 -2.63 15.67
CA ALA A 140 -8.22 -3.45 15.45
C ALA A 140 -8.13 -4.36 14.21
N LEU A 141 -7.35 -3.96 13.20
CA LEU A 141 -7.14 -4.74 11.98
C LEU A 141 -6.40 -6.03 12.32
N ASN A 142 -6.89 -7.15 11.80
CA ASN A 142 -6.30 -8.46 12.01
C ASN A 142 -6.48 -9.32 10.74
N HIS A 143 -5.44 -9.34 9.91
CA HIS A 143 -5.42 -10.08 8.66
C HIS A 143 -4.00 -10.62 8.41
N PRO A 144 -3.81 -11.85 7.88
CA PRO A 144 -2.49 -12.45 7.66
C PRO A 144 -1.57 -11.65 6.74
N ASN A 145 -2.12 -10.74 5.93
CA ASN A 145 -1.41 -9.88 4.99
C ASN A 145 -1.40 -8.39 5.38
N ILE A 146 -1.62 -8.03 6.65
CA ILE A 146 -1.46 -6.66 7.16
C ILE A 146 -0.45 -6.70 8.31
N ALA A 147 0.47 -5.74 8.36
CA ALA A 147 1.39 -5.61 9.48
C ALA A 147 0.64 -5.25 10.76
N GLN A 148 0.82 -6.05 11.81
CA GLN A 148 0.16 -5.88 13.09
C GLN A 148 0.82 -4.77 13.92
N LEU A 149 0.01 -3.85 14.46
CA LEU A 149 0.43 -2.96 15.54
C LEU A 149 0.53 -3.78 16.84
N ILE A 150 1.73 -3.84 17.42
CA ILE A 150 2.02 -4.57 18.66
C ILE A 150 1.67 -3.70 19.87
N THR A 151 2.20 -2.47 19.89
CA THR A 151 1.98 -1.50 20.97
C THR A 151 2.15 -0.06 20.46
N SER A 152 1.75 0.90 21.29
CA SER A 152 1.90 2.33 21.03
C SER A 152 2.09 3.07 22.34
N PHE A 153 2.96 4.07 22.34
CA PHE A 153 3.26 4.91 23.50
C PHE A 153 3.61 6.34 23.06
N LYS A 154 3.78 7.26 24.00
CA LYS A 154 4.19 8.64 23.73
C LYS A 154 5.21 9.09 24.77
N ASP A 155 6.07 10.03 24.39
CA ASP A 155 6.95 10.74 25.32
C ASP A 155 6.68 12.25 25.24
N ASN A 156 7.64 13.08 25.69
CA ASN A 156 7.51 14.54 25.65
C ASN A 156 7.45 15.12 24.23
N GLU A 157 8.03 14.48 23.21
CA GLU A 157 8.18 15.02 21.85
C GLU A 157 7.47 14.22 20.77
N TYR A 158 7.35 12.91 20.94
CA TYR A 158 6.91 11.99 19.91
C TYR A 158 5.73 11.14 20.38
N VAL A 159 4.98 10.67 19.39
CA VAL A 159 4.15 9.48 19.50
C VAL A 159 4.82 8.33 18.76
N TYR A 160 4.67 7.12 19.29
CA TYR A 160 5.33 5.92 18.79
C TYR A 160 4.31 4.83 18.48
N LEU A 161 4.48 4.20 17.32
CA LEU A 161 3.71 3.03 16.91
C LEU A 161 4.70 1.90 16.61
N ALA A 162 4.66 0.82 17.40
CA ALA A 162 5.52 -0.34 17.23
C ALA A 162 4.79 -1.44 16.46
N PHE A 163 5.19 -1.66 15.22
CA PHE A 163 4.66 -2.73 14.36
C PHE A 163 5.57 -3.95 14.38
N GLU A 164 5.02 -5.11 14.02
CA GLU A 164 5.85 -6.28 13.73
C GLU A 164 6.91 -5.96 12.68
N PHE A 165 8.14 -6.45 12.88
CA PHE A 165 9.20 -6.26 11.91
C PHE A 165 9.16 -7.33 10.82
N LEU A 166 9.31 -6.91 9.56
CA LEU A 166 9.26 -7.79 8.40
C LEU A 166 10.62 -7.89 7.72
N HIS A 167 11.12 -9.11 7.60
CA HIS A 167 12.48 -9.38 7.17
C HIS A 167 12.65 -9.61 5.66
N GLY A 168 11.57 -9.73 4.87
CA GLY A 168 11.68 -10.26 3.51
C GLY A 168 12.04 -9.25 2.42
N GLY A 169 12.17 -7.96 2.74
CA GLY A 169 12.25 -6.90 1.73
C GLY A 169 10.89 -6.67 1.04
N ASP A 170 10.76 -5.60 0.26
CA ASP A 170 9.53 -5.24 -0.46
C ASP A 170 9.48 -5.79 -1.89
N LEU A 171 8.28 -5.78 -2.46
CA LEU A 171 8.05 -6.21 -3.84
C LEU A 171 8.79 -5.33 -4.85
N TYR A 172 8.95 -4.03 -4.59
CA TYR A 172 9.73 -3.14 -5.47
C TYR A 172 11.16 -3.66 -5.64
N SER A 173 11.81 -3.98 -4.52
CA SER A 173 13.15 -4.54 -4.49
C SER A 173 13.20 -5.91 -5.17
N LEU A 174 12.17 -6.75 -5.00
CA LEU A 174 12.10 -8.06 -5.66
C LEU A 174 12.02 -7.91 -7.19
N MET A 175 11.24 -6.94 -7.68
CA MET A 175 11.09 -6.65 -9.11
C MET A 175 12.37 -6.09 -9.72
N ALA A 176 13.11 -5.28 -8.97
CA ALA A 176 14.44 -4.82 -9.37
C ALA A 176 15.47 -5.97 -9.43
N TYR A 177 15.33 -6.96 -8.54
CA TYR A 177 16.21 -8.12 -8.47
C TYR A 177 15.92 -9.16 -9.57
N GLN A 178 14.63 -9.40 -9.90
CA GLN A 178 14.25 -10.31 -10.99
C GLN A 178 12.93 -9.92 -11.63
N LYS A 179 12.80 -10.20 -12.93
CA LYS A 179 11.52 -10.14 -13.61
C LYS A 179 10.59 -11.24 -13.09
N LEU A 180 9.40 -10.86 -12.67
CA LEU A 180 8.39 -11.82 -12.23
C LEU A 180 7.68 -12.45 -13.44
N THR A 181 7.38 -13.73 -13.33
CA THR A 181 6.44 -14.39 -14.25
C THR A 181 5.01 -13.98 -13.93
N GLU A 182 4.11 -14.09 -14.91
CA GLU A 182 2.69 -13.79 -14.70
C GLU A 182 2.08 -14.60 -13.54
N LEU A 183 2.55 -15.84 -13.33
CA LEU A 183 2.10 -16.69 -12.24
C LEU A 183 2.53 -16.17 -10.85
N GLN A 184 3.76 -15.64 -10.76
CA GLN A 184 4.25 -15.00 -9.54
C GLN A 184 3.49 -13.70 -9.26
N ALA A 185 3.27 -12.88 -10.29
CA ALA A 185 2.44 -11.69 -10.21
C ALA A 185 1.02 -12.02 -9.73
N LYS A 186 0.40 -13.08 -10.29
CA LYS A 186 -0.93 -13.59 -9.88
C LYS A 186 -0.98 -13.96 -8.40
N PHE A 187 0.04 -14.67 -7.88
CA PHE A 187 0.13 -15.06 -6.48
C PHE A 187 0.15 -13.86 -5.52
N TYR A 188 0.96 -12.83 -5.81
CA TYR A 188 1.00 -11.63 -4.99
C TYR A 188 -0.28 -10.81 -5.12
N SER A 189 -0.78 -10.65 -6.34
CA SER A 189 -2.01 -9.91 -6.63
C SER A 189 -3.23 -10.49 -5.91
N ALA A 190 -3.35 -11.82 -5.85
CA ALA A 190 -4.44 -12.47 -5.13
C ALA A 190 -4.41 -12.20 -3.61
N GLN A 191 -3.23 -12.07 -3.01
CA GLN A 191 -3.09 -11.68 -1.60
C GLN A 191 -3.46 -10.21 -1.37
N ILE A 192 -3.12 -9.33 -2.32
CA ILE A 192 -3.55 -7.93 -2.28
C ILE A 192 -5.08 -7.86 -2.35
N VAL A 193 -5.71 -8.65 -3.23
CA VAL A 193 -7.18 -8.73 -3.34
C VAL A 193 -7.82 -9.18 -2.02
N LEU A 194 -7.31 -10.23 -1.37
CA LEU A 194 -7.78 -10.67 -0.04
C LEU A 194 -7.70 -9.54 1.01
N THR A 195 -6.60 -8.79 0.97
CA THR A 195 -6.34 -7.72 1.93
C THR A 195 -7.28 -6.54 1.72
N LEU A 196 -7.46 -6.11 0.47
CA LEU A 196 -8.40 -5.05 0.11
C LEU A 196 -9.85 -5.46 0.40
N ASP A 197 -10.23 -6.71 0.15
CA ASP A 197 -11.57 -7.20 0.49
C ASP A 197 -11.86 -7.04 1.99
N TYR A 198 -10.92 -7.45 2.85
CA TYR A 198 -11.05 -7.27 4.29
C TYR A 198 -11.11 -5.78 4.69
N LEU A 199 -10.15 -4.98 4.26
CA LEU A 199 -10.08 -3.54 4.58
C LEU A 199 -11.37 -2.80 4.20
N HIS A 200 -11.84 -3.01 2.98
CA HIS A 200 -13.04 -2.35 2.46
C HIS A 200 -14.31 -2.75 3.21
N LYS A 201 -14.43 -4.01 3.66
CA LYS A 201 -15.55 -4.44 4.52
C LYS A 201 -15.47 -3.85 5.93
N CYS A 202 -14.26 -3.56 6.42
CA CYS A 202 -14.01 -2.77 7.61
C CYS A 202 -14.15 -1.24 7.39
N LYS A 203 -14.52 -0.81 6.18
CA LYS A 203 -14.63 0.61 5.76
C LYS A 203 -13.31 1.37 5.77
N VAL A 204 -12.18 0.67 5.83
CA VAL A 204 -10.84 1.23 5.71
C VAL A 204 -10.44 1.23 4.24
N VAL A 205 -10.03 2.38 3.73
CA VAL A 205 -9.46 2.53 2.37
C VAL A 205 -7.98 2.84 2.53
N PHE A 206 -7.11 2.10 1.84
CA PHE A 206 -5.66 2.09 2.02
C PHE A 206 -4.97 3.30 1.37
N ARG A 207 -5.33 3.63 0.12
CA ARG A 207 -4.95 4.85 -0.63
C ARG A 207 -3.47 5.05 -0.97
N ASP A 208 -2.57 4.15 -0.57
CA ASP A 208 -1.15 4.19 -0.95
C ASP A 208 -0.58 2.80 -1.26
N LEU A 209 -1.35 2.01 -2.02
CA LEU A 209 -0.90 0.70 -2.50
C LEU A 209 0.21 0.90 -3.55
N LYS A 210 1.38 0.34 -3.31
CA LYS A 210 2.53 0.36 -4.21
C LYS A 210 3.53 -0.73 -3.81
N PRO A 211 4.39 -1.24 -4.71
CA PRO A 211 5.30 -2.33 -4.39
C PRO A 211 6.21 -2.08 -3.19
N GLU A 212 6.56 -0.82 -2.89
CA GLU A 212 7.36 -0.41 -1.72
C GLU A 212 6.63 -0.64 -0.38
N ASN A 213 5.30 -0.55 -0.37
CA ASN A 213 4.46 -0.77 0.81
C ASN A 213 4.00 -2.23 0.95
N ILE A 214 4.49 -3.13 0.10
CA ILE A 214 4.15 -4.56 0.10
C ILE A 214 5.40 -5.36 0.45
N VAL A 215 5.53 -5.74 1.72
CA VAL A 215 6.73 -6.39 2.27
C VAL A 215 6.56 -7.90 2.36
N LEU A 216 7.59 -8.65 2.01
CA LEU A 216 7.62 -10.09 2.12
C LEU A 216 7.88 -10.53 3.56
N THR A 217 7.21 -11.59 3.96
CA THR A 217 7.51 -12.38 5.16
C THR A 217 8.65 -13.36 4.87
N GLN A 218 9.20 -13.97 5.93
CA GLN A 218 10.20 -15.04 5.79
C GLN A 218 9.69 -16.24 4.97
N ARG A 219 8.36 -16.44 4.92
CA ARG A 219 7.73 -17.52 4.14
C ARG A 219 7.41 -17.12 2.69
N GLY A 220 7.74 -15.90 2.26
CA GLY A 220 7.46 -15.41 0.91
C GLY A 220 6.04 -14.91 0.66
N TYR A 221 5.19 -14.86 1.68
CA TYR A 221 3.89 -14.19 1.64
C TYR A 221 4.04 -12.69 1.84
N ILE A 222 3.06 -11.88 1.41
CA ILE A 222 3.12 -10.43 1.56
C ILE A 222 2.44 -9.96 2.85
N LYS A 223 2.83 -8.78 3.35
CA LYS A 223 2.05 -7.94 4.24
C LYS A 223 2.07 -6.50 3.76
N LEU A 224 0.93 -5.83 3.82
CA LEU A 224 0.86 -4.38 3.65
C LEU A 224 1.40 -3.69 4.90
N ILE A 225 2.25 -2.69 4.69
CA ILE A 225 2.77 -1.79 5.72
C ILE A 225 2.26 -0.37 5.50
N ASP A 226 2.54 0.51 6.46
CA ASP A 226 2.26 1.96 6.42
C ASP A 226 0.79 2.32 6.15
N LEU A 227 0.01 2.40 7.23
CA LEU A 227 -1.37 2.87 7.22
C LEU A 227 -1.48 4.40 7.28
N GLY A 228 -0.40 5.17 7.11
CA GLY A 228 -0.40 6.63 7.27
C GLY A 228 -1.33 7.38 6.31
N LEU A 229 -1.65 6.77 5.15
CA LEU A 229 -2.66 7.29 4.22
C LEU A 229 -3.98 6.51 4.28
N ALA A 230 -4.11 5.48 5.11
CA ALA A 230 -5.35 4.76 5.25
C ALA A 230 -6.40 5.58 6.03
N LYS A 231 -7.69 5.35 5.75
CA LYS A 231 -8.78 6.07 6.41
C LYS A 231 -10.07 5.28 6.46
N ILE A 232 -10.79 5.37 7.58
CA ILE A 232 -12.17 4.91 7.67
C ILE A 232 -13.08 5.89 6.91
N ILE A 233 -13.76 5.43 5.86
CA ILE A 233 -14.70 6.21 5.05
C ILE A 233 -16.12 5.67 5.26
N ARG A 234 -16.96 6.43 5.98
CA ARG A 234 -18.39 6.10 6.23
C ARG A 234 -19.36 6.71 5.20
N GLY A 235 -18.88 7.66 4.39
CA GLY A 235 -19.60 8.28 3.29
C GLY A 235 -18.70 8.32 2.06
N TYR A 236 -18.08 9.47 1.81
CA TYR A 236 -17.06 9.64 0.78
C TYR A 236 -15.88 10.48 1.31
N SER A 237 -14.77 10.43 0.60
CA SER A 237 -13.63 11.33 0.78
C SER A 237 -13.43 12.17 -0.50
N LYS A 238 -12.82 13.34 -0.35
CA LYS A 238 -12.31 14.18 -1.45
C LYS A 238 -10.82 14.52 -1.29
N THR A 239 -10.16 13.92 -0.30
CA THR A 239 -8.74 14.19 -0.01
C THR A 239 -7.87 13.76 -1.18
N PHE A 240 -7.10 14.69 -1.73
CA PHE A 240 -6.08 14.39 -2.73
C PHE A 240 -4.85 13.80 -2.03
N CYS A 241 -4.60 12.50 -2.23
CA CYS A 241 -3.49 11.76 -1.63
C CYS A 241 -3.08 10.56 -2.49
N GLY A 242 -1.97 9.92 -2.11
CA GLY A 242 -1.39 8.78 -2.83
C GLY A 242 -0.14 9.18 -3.63
N THR A 243 0.56 8.16 -4.12
CA THR A 243 1.77 8.33 -4.93
C THR A 243 1.40 8.68 -6.38
N PRO A 244 2.00 9.69 -7.04
CA PRO A 244 1.56 10.21 -8.34
C PRO A 244 1.36 9.16 -9.45
N HIS A 245 2.26 8.17 -9.55
CA HIS A 245 2.19 7.10 -10.55
C HIS A 245 1.01 6.14 -10.36
N TYR A 246 0.40 6.13 -9.17
CA TYR A 246 -0.62 5.18 -8.73
C TYR A 246 -2.00 5.82 -8.54
N ILE A 247 -2.09 7.14 -8.70
CA ILE A 247 -3.27 7.91 -8.36
C ILE A 247 -4.42 7.64 -9.33
N ALA A 248 -5.64 7.53 -8.80
CA ALA A 248 -6.84 7.25 -9.60
C ALA A 248 -7.39 8.52 -10.28
N PRO A 249 -8.06 8.41 -11.45
CA PRO A 249 -8.63 9.54 -12.17
C PRO A 249 -9.58 10.37 -11.31
N GLU A 250 -10.44 9.72 -10.52
CA GLU A 250 -11.39 10.42 -9.66
C GLU A 250 -10.69 11.25 -8.55
N ILE A 251 -9.49 10.85 -8.11
CA ILE A 251 -8.70 11.66 -7.16
C ILE A 251 -8.12 12.88 -7.87
N ILE A 252 -7.57 12.70 -9.09
CA ILE A 252 -7.05 13.81 -9.90
C ILE A 252 -8.15 14.85 -10.17
N MET A 253 -9.36 14.37 -10.44
CA MET A 253 -10.53 15.19 -10.74
C MET A 253 -11.28 15.71 -9.51
N HIS A 254 -10.74 15.51 -8.30
CA HIS A 254 -11.36 15.91 -7.03
C HIS A 254 -12.80 15.42 -6.84
N GLN A 255 -13.13 14.26 -7.43
CA GLN A 255 -14.45 13.66 -7.30
C GLN A 255 -14.57 12.95 -5.94
N PRO A 256 -15.78 12.89 -5.35
CA PRO A 256 -16.06 12.03 -4.20
C PRO A 256 -15.68 10.59 -4.51
N TYR A 257 -14.93 9.95 -3.61
CA TYR A 257 -14.53 8.55 -3.76
C TYR A 257 -14.75 7.75 -2.47
N THR A 258 -14.82 6.43 -2.64
CA THR A 258 -14.87 5.45 -1.55
C THR A 258 -13.69 4.47 -1.68
N VAL A 259 -13.94 3.22 -2.05
CA VAL A 259 -12.96 2.15 -2.21
C VAL A 259 -12.35 2.08 -3.62
N SER A 260 -12.94 2.82 -4.58
CA SER A 260 -12.56 2.76 -6.00
C SER A 260 -11.10 3.09 -6.31
N PRO A 261 -10.41 3.98 -5.57
CA PRO A 261 -9.01 4.24 -5.85
C PRO A 261 -8.11 3.03 -5.57
N ASP A 262 -8.39 2.24 -4.53
CA ASP A 262 -7.57 1.06 -4.20
C ASP A 262 -7.63 0.00 -5.31
N TYR A 263 -8.80 -0.17 -5.96
CA TYR A 263 -8.93 -1.08 -7.11
C TYR A 263 -8.25 -0.55 -8.38
N TRP A 264 -8.27 0.76 -8.61
CA TRP A 264 -7.47 1.35 -9.68
C TRP A 264 -5.98 1.09 -9.45
N THR A 265 -5.51 1.37 -8.23
CA THR A 265 -4.11 1.17 -7.87
C THR A 265 -3.71 -0.31 -7.91
N LEU A 266 -4.62 -1.25 -7.56
CA LEU A 266 -4.41 -2.68 -7.78
C LEU A 266 -4.14 -2.99 -9.26
N GLY A 267 -4.86 -2.37 -10.19
CA GLY A 267 -4.63 -2.52 -11.62
C GLY A 267 -3.24 -2.04 -12.05
N ILE A 268 -2.77 -0.94 -11.47
CA ILE A 268 -1.41 -0.41 -11.69
C ILE A 268 -0.36 -1.38 -11.16
N VAL A 269 -0.51 -1.86 -9.92
CA VAL A 269 0.42 -2.81 -9.31
C VAL A 269 0.45 -4.14 -10.08
N ILE A 270 -0.69 -4.67 -10.54
CA ILE A 270 -0.71 -5.89 -11.36
C ILE A 270 0.07 -5.67 -12.67
N HIS A 271 -0.17 -4.54 -13.35
CA HIS A 271 0.56 -4.19 -14.57
C HIS A 271 2.07 -4.13 -14.31
N GLU A 272 2.48 -3.45 -13.25
CA GLU A 272 3.89 -3.28 -12.89
C GLU A 272 4.55 -4.62 -12.53
N LEU A 273 3.88 -5.47 -11.74
CA LEU A 273 4.39 -6.80 -11.40
C LEU A 273 4.62 -7.67 -12.65
N VAL A 274 3.79 -7.51 -13.69
CA VAL A 274 3.88 -8.31 -14.93
C VAL A 274 4.89 -7.74 -15.93
N THR A 275 5.02 -6.41 -16.00
CA THR A 275 5.82 -5.74 -17.03
C THR A 275 7.18 -5.26 -16.54
N GLY A 276 7.29 -4.97 -15.24
CA GLY A 276 8.41 -4.26 -14.62
C GLY A 276 8.23 -2.74 -14.56
N ASP A 277 7.17 -2.18 -15.15
CA ASP A 277 6.97 -0.73 -15.26
C ASP A 277 5.52 -0.32 -14.96
N ALA A 278 5.33 0.86 -14.34
CA ALA A 278 4.01 1.42 -14.16
C ALA A 278 3.44 1.90 -15.52
N PRO A 279 2.14 1.70 -15.79
CA PRO A 279 1.55 1.90 -17.12
C PRO A 279 1.58 3.36 -17.62
N PHE A 280 1.69 4.34 -16.71
CA PHE A 280 1.61 5.77 -17.05
C PHE A 280 2.90 6.55 -16.80
N ASP A 281 3.97 5.87 -16.38
CA ASP A 281 5.24 6.51 -16.00
C ASP A 281 6.02 7.00 -17.23
N ARG A 282 6.17 6.14 -18.25
CA ARG A 282 7.00 6.46 -19.43
C ARG A 282 6.46 7.67 -20.21
N THR A 283 7.20 8.77 -20.17
CA THR A 283 7.45 9.53 -21.40
C THR A 283 8.16 8.57 -22.34
N TYR A 284 7.60 8.26 -23.50
CA TYR A 284 8.34 7.56 -24.55
C TYR A 284 9.65 8.33 -24.76
N ARG A 285 10.80 7.74 -24.38
CA ARG A 285 12.10 8.24 -24.78
C ARG A 285 12.10 8.16 -26.31
N ILE A 286 12.18 9.31 -26.97
CA ILE A 286 12.58 9.39 -28.37
C ILE A 286 13.95 8.74 -28.41
N GLY A 287 14.01 7.49 -28.87
CA GLY A 287 15.26 6.80 -29.12
C GLY A 287 16.00 7.57 -30.20
N SER A 288 17.15 8.13 -29.83
CA SER A 288 18.21 8.36 -30.80
C SER A 288 18.58 7.00 -31.40
N ASN A 289 18.34 6.88 -32.70
CA ASN A 289 18.77 5.83 -33.61
C ASN A 289 18.21 4.41 -33.38
N THR A 290 17.09 4.10 -34.05
CA THR A 290 16.99 3.10 -35.14
C THR A 290 15.60 3.18 -35.77
N ASN A 291 15.56 3.50 -37.06
CA ASN A 291 14.54 3.52 -38.13
C ASN A 291 13.11 2.91 -37.99
N ASP A 292 12.56 2.64 -36.81
CA ASP A 292 11.14 2.32 -36.64
C ASP A 292 10.41 3.52 -36.02
N SER A 293 10.17 4.53 -36.86
CA SER A 293 9.40 5.72 -36.49
C SER A 293 7.90 5.44 -36.55
N GLU A 294 7.36 4.79 -35.52
CA GLU A 294 5.98 5.03 -35.08
C GLU A 294 6.02 5.86 -33.80
N SER A 295 6.11 7.18 -33.97
CA SER A 295 5.80 8.12 -32.90
C SER A 295 4.32 7.99 -32.55
N ILE A 296 3.99 7.38 -31.41
CA ILE A 296 2.65 7.51 -30.83
C ILE A 296 2.57 8.92 -30.22
N GLU A 297 2.24 9.89 -31.06
CA GLU A 297 1.79 11.19 -30.61
C GLU A 297 0.45 10.97 -29.91
N TYR A 298 0.41 11.14 -28.58
CA TYR A 298 -0.86 11.19 -27.86
C TYR A 298 -1.61 12.43 -28.35
N LYS A 299 -2.47 12.26 -29.36
CA LYS A 299 -3.42 13.29 -29.79
C LYS A 299 -4.44 13.47 -28.68
N TYR A 300 -4.19 14.45 -27.81
CA TYR A 300 -5.15 14.87 -26.80
C TYR A 300 -6.33 15.54 -27.51
N ASP A 301 -7.55 15.10 -27.22
CA ASP A 301 -8.77 15.79 -27.65
C ASP A 301 -8.84 17.17 -26.96
N SER A 302 -9.20 18.22 -27.70
CA SER A 302 -9.33 19.59 -27.20
C SER A 302 -10.40 19.72 -26.08
N ARG A 303 -11.35 18.79 -26.01
CA ARG A 303 -12.29 18.66 -24.88
C ARG A 303 -11.65 18.12 -23.61
N SER A 304 -10.70 17.19 -23.74
CA SER A 304 -9.95 16.66 -22.59
C SER A 304 -8.99 17.70 -22.02
N THR A 305 -8.32 18.47 -22.88
CA THR A 305 -7.41 19.54 -22.45
C THR A 305 -8.16 20.68 -21.76
N SER A 306 -9.31 21.12 -22.30
CA SER A 306 -10.13 22.17 -21.67
C SER A 306 -10.80 21.74 -20.36
N THR A 307 -11.25 20.48 -20.24
CA THR A 307 -11.76 19.93 -18.97
C THR A 307 -10.67 19.94 -17.91
N ILE A 308 -9.45 19.59 -18.28
CA ILE A 308 -8.31 19.57 -17.38
C ILE A 308 -7.78 20.98 -17.11
N GLU A 309 -7.74 21.91 -18.05
CA GLU A 309 -7.40 23.33 -17.83
C GLU A 309 -8.38 24.02 -16.87
N ASN A 310 -9.68 23.73 -17.00
CA ASN A 310 -10.72 24.19 -16.07
C ASN A 310 -10.61 23.53 -14.68
N HIS A 311 -10.07 22.31 -14.58
CA HIS A 311 -9.84 21.62 -13.31
C HIS A 311 -8.42 21.79 -12.75
N THR A 312 -7.47 22.30 -13.53
CA THR A 312 -6.06 22.55 -13.15
C THR A 312 -5.79 24.00 -12.81
N SER A 313 -6.65 24.92 -13.26
CA SER A 313 -6.70 26.30 -12.75
C SER A 313 -7.01 26.36 -11.24
N THR A 314 -7.58 25.31 -10.66
CA THR A 314 -7.74 25.11 -9.20
C THR A 314 -6.66 24.23 -8.57
N MET A 315 -5.72 23.68 -9.36
CA MET A 315 -4.67 22.80 -8.85
C MET A 315 -3.44 23.59 -8.39
N SER A 316 -2.97 23.29 -7.17
CA SER A 316 -1.76 23.92 -6.59
C SER A 316 -0.53 23.77 -7.49
N HIS A 317 0.44 24.68 -7.34
CA HIS A 317 1.73 24.73 -8.07
C HIS A 317 2.52 23.39 -8.09
N ARG A 318 2.24 22.43 -7.20
CA ARG A 318 2.83 21.07 -7.23
C ARG A 318 2.43 20.25 -8.46
N SER A 319 1.31 20.58 -9.11
CA SER A 319 0.70 19.79 -10.20
C SER A 319 1.41 19.97 -11.54
N SER A 320 2.23 21.02 -11.71
CA SER A 320 2.97 21.26 -12.95
C SER A 320 3.99 20.14 -13.26
N LYS A 321 4.63 19.55 -12.22
CA LYS A 321 5.65 18.49 -12.41
C LYS A 321 5.08 17.16 -12.91
N HIS A 322 3.83 16.84 -12.56
CA HIS A 322 3.18 15.57 -12.93
C HIS A 322 2.03 15.75 -13.93
N TYR A 323 1.81 16.97 -14.45
CA TYR A 323 0.69 17.31 -15.32
C TYR A 323 0.53 16.33 -16.49
N ASN A 324 1.62 16.06 -17.22
CA ASN A 324 1.61 15.14 -18.36
C ASN A 324 1.27 13.69 -17.96
N MET A 325 1.67 13.25 -16.77
CA MET A 325 1.32 11.93 -16.26
C MET A 325 -0.16 11.85 -15.91
N TYR A 326 -0.71 12.89 -15.28
CA TYR A 326 -2.13 12.99 -14.98
C TYR A 326 -2.98 13.04 -16.27
N LEU A 327 -2.52 13.75 -17.31
CA LEU A 327 -3.14 13.68 -18.64
C LEU A 327 -3.18 12.25 -19.18
N ARG A 328 -2.09 11.49 -19.06
CA ARG A 328 -2.05 10.08 -19.50
C ARG A 328 -2.99 9.20 -18.69
N ILE A 329 -3.09 9.39 -17.38
CA ILE A 329 -4.02 8.64 -16.52
C ILE A 329 -5.48 8.89 -16.97
N ILE A 330 -5.83 10.14 -17.21
CA ILE A 330 -7.20 10.52 -17.59
C ILE A 330 -7.56 10.02 -19.00
N ASN A 331 -6.62 10.09 -19.95
CA ASN A 331 -6.88 9.79 -21.36
C ASN A 331 -6.50 8.36 -21.81
N GLY A 332 -5.62 7.67 -21.08
CA GLY A 332 -4.78 6.60 -21.63
C GLY A 332 -5.16 5.15 -21.32
N CYS A 333 -6.30 4.90 -20.66
CA CYS A 333 -6.68 3.52 -20.28
C CYS A 333 -6.83 2.56 -21.47
N SER A 334 -7.29 3.07 -22.62
CA SER A 334 -7.49 2.26 -23.85
C SER A 334 -6.18 1.86 -24.54
N SER A 335 -5.05 2.51 -24.21
CA SER A 335 -3.76 2.30 -24.85
C SER A 335 -2.91 1.19 -24.23
N ILE A 336 -3.36 0.57 -23.13
CA ILE A 336 -2.61 -0.49 -22.44
C ILE A 336 -2.61 -1.75 -23.31
N ASN A 337 -1.43 -2.07 -23.84
CA ASN A 337 -1.15 -3.27 -24.63
C ASN A 337 0.01 -4.05 -24.01
N LEU A 338 -0.23 -5.33 -23.74
CA LEU A 338 0.74 -6.23 -23.13
C LEU A 338 1.07 -7.37 -24.10
N LYS A 339 2.03 -7.13 -25.01
CA LYS A 339 2.39 -8.06 -26.10
C LYS A 339 2.81 -9.47 -25.63
N HIS A 340 3.13 -9.66 -24.35
CA HIS A 340 3.65 -10.92 -23.78
C HIS A 340 2.85 -11.45 -22.59
N SER A 341 1.67 -10.89 -22.30
CA SER A 341 0.81 -11.33 -21.20
C SER A 341 -0.39 -12.13 -21.71
N SER A 342 -0.95 -13.00 -20.87
CA SER A 342 -2.16 -13.74 -21.22
C SER A 342 -3.35 -12.79 -21.47
N ILE A 343 -4.30 -13.22 -22.31
CA ILE A 343 -5.55 -12.48 -22.54
C ILE A 343 -6.32 -12.23 -21.24
N ASN A 344 -6.24 -13.19 -20.30
CA ASN A 344 -6.88 -13.11 -18.99
C ASN A 344 -6.20 -12.04 -18.11
N CYS A 345 -4.88 -11.94 -18.15
CA CYS A 345 -4.11 -10.90 -17.46
C CYS A 345 -4.46 -9.51 -17.99
N LEU A 346 -4.50 -9.37 -19.32
CA LEU A 346 -4.89 -8.12 -19.95
C LEU A 346 -6.34 -7.74 -19.61
N SER A 347 -7.24 -8.72 -19.56
CA SER A 347 -8.66 -8.52 -19.18
C SER A 347 -8.80 -7.98 -17.76
N ILE A 348 -8.12 -8.57 -16.76
CA ILE A 348 -8.22 -8.09 -15.37
C ILE A 348 -7.65 -6.68 -15.21
N ILE A 349 -6.49 -6.39 -15.84
CA ILE A 349 -5.87 -5.08 -15.79
C ILE A 349 -6.79 -4.03 -16.42
N ARG A 350 -7.38 -4.33 -17.58
CA ARG A 350 -8.35 -3.42 -18.23
C ARG A 350 -9.62 -3.23 -17.41
N GLY A 351 -10.10 -4.26 -16.72
CA GLY A 351 -11.27 -4.16 -15.85
C GLY A 351 -11.02 -3.29 -14.61
N LEU A 352 -9.80 -3.32 -14.06
CA LEU A 352 -9.39 -2.49 -12.92
C LEU A 352 -9.02 -1.05 -13.33
N LEU A 353 -8.39 -0.88 -14.50
CA LEU A 353 -8.02 0.42 -15.08
C LEU A 353 -9.16 0.99 -15.94
N GLN A 354 -10.37 0.95 -15.41
CA GLN A 354 -11.52 1.64 -16.00
C GLN A 354 -11.62 3.06 -15.47
N TYR A 355 -11.66 4.03 -16.37
CA TYR A 355 -11.89 5.43 -16.03
C TYR A 355 -13.25 5.62 -15.33
N ASN A 356 -14.32 5.05 -15.88
CA ASN A 356 -15.63 5.07 -15.23
C ASN A 356 -15.64 4.09 -14.04
N VAL A 357 -15.76 4.64 -12.83
CA VAL A 357 -15.80 3.90 -11.56
C VAL A 357 -16.90 2.82 -11.56
N GLU A 358 -18.07 3.07 -12.13
CA GLU A 358 -19.19 2.10 -12.14
C GLU A 358 -18.89 0.86 -12.98
N ARG A 359 -17.99 0.98 -13.97
CA ARG A 359 -17.53 -0.12 -14.81
C ARG A 359 -16.26 -0.77 -14.30
N ARG A 360 -15.64 -0.20 -13.26
CA ARG A 360 -14.39 -0.69 -12.68
C ARG A 360 -14.67 -1.94 -11.86
N LEU A 361 -13.90 -3.00 -12.09
CA LEU A 361 -13.97 -4.21 -11.27
C LEU A 361 -13.78 -3.87 -9.79
N GLY A 362 -14.56 -4.50 -8.92
CA GLY A 362 -14.57 -4.21 -7.48
C GLY A 362 -15.55 -3.11 -7.06
N CYS A 363 -16.04 -2.28 -8.00
CA CYS A 363 -16.93 -1.15 -7.70
C CYS A 363 -18.42 -1.41 -7.99
N GLY A 364 -18.74 -2.53 -8.65
CA GLY A 364 -20.10 -2.97 -8.90
C GLY A 364 -20.81 -3.55 -7.67
N GLN A 365 -22.03 -4.06 -7.85
CA GLN A 365 -22.85 -4.60 -6.77
C GLN A 365 -22.21 -5.80 -6.04
N ARG A 366 -21.44 -6.62 -6.76
CA ARG A 366 -20.76 -7.80 -6.18
C ARG A 366 -19.45 -7.40 -5.47
N GLY A 367 -18.98 -6.16 -5.68
CA GLY A 367 -17.77 -5.64 -5.07
C GLY A 367 -16.54 -6.46 -5.44
N THR A 368 -15.70 -6.77 -4.45
CA THR A 368 -14.47 -7.56 -4.65
C THR A 368 -14.68 -8.94 -5.27
N LEU A 369 -15.89 -9.50 -5.20
CA LEU A 369 -16.19 -10.80 -5.81
C LEU A 369 -16.01 -10.77 -7.33
N ASP A 370 -16.26 -9.63 -7.98
CA ASP A 370 -15.99 -9.45 -9.43
C ASP A 370 -14.51 -9.64 -9.78
N ILE A 371 -13.62 -9.39 -8.82
CA ILE A 371 -12.18 -9.57 -8.97
C ILE A 371 -11.79 -11.00 -8.60
N ILE A 372 -12.27 -11.51 -7.46
CA ILE A 372 -11.95 -12.86 -6.95
C ILE A 372 -12.35 -13.95 -7.97
N GLU A 373 -13.49 -13.80 -8.63
CA GLU A 373 -14.01 -14.77 -9.61
C GLU A 373 -13.59 -14.47 -11.06
N HIS A 374 -12.75 -13.46 -11.29
CA HIS A 374 -12.27 -13.17 -12.64
C HIS A 374 -11.39 -14.31 -13.15
N VAL A 375 -11.52 -14.66 -14.42
CA VAL A 375 -10.85 -15.81 -15.09
C VAL A 375 -9.33 -15.86 -14.93
N TRP A 376 -8.70 -14.71 -14.66
CA TRP A 376 -7.26 -14.65 -14.38
C TRP A 376 -6.86 -15.34 -13.07
N PHE A 377 -7.76 -15.31 -12.09
CA PHE A 377 -7.60 -15.93 -10.77
C PHE A 377 -8.22 -17.34 -10.67
N ASP A 378 -8.71 -17.93 -11.77
CA ASP A 378 -9.38 -19.25 -11.74
C ASP A 378 -8.55 -20.35 -11.07
N GLU A 379 -7.22 -20.30 -11.18
CA GLU A 379 -6.30 -21.29 -10.58
C GLU A 379 -6.06 -21.06 -9.07
N ILE A 380 -6.52 -19.94 -8.52
CA ILE A 380 -6.29 -19.57 -7.12
C ILE A 380 -7.45 -20.04 -6.25
N ASN A 381 -7.17 -21.00 -5.37
CA ASN A 381 -8.02 -21.24 -4.19
C ASN A 381 -7.75 -20.18 -3.12
N PHE A 382 -8.66 -19.22 -2.97
CA PHE A 382 -8.53 -18.09 -2.04
C PHE A 382 -8.56 -18.49 -0.56
N TRP A 383 -9.24 -19.58 -0.18
CA TRP A 383 -9.19 -20.09 1.20
C TRP A 383 -7.81 -20.67 1.54
N THR A 384 -7.25 -21.47 0.63
CA THR A 384 -5.89 -22.02 0.77
C THR A 384 -4.85 -20.89 0.80
N LEU A 385 -5.06 -19.83 0.00
CA LEU A 385 -4.21 -18.65 -0.01
C LEU A 385 -4.28 -17.89 1.32
N TYR A 386 -5.48 -17.64 1.82
CA TYR A 386 -5.72 -17.00 3.12
C TYR A 386 -5.06 -17.77 4.27
N GLN A 387 -5.16 -19.11 4.26
CA GLN A 387 -4.50 -19.98 5.25
C GLN A 387 -2.96 -20.05 5.10
N GLN A 388 -2.40 -19.36 4.10
CA GLN A 388 -0.98 -19.38 3.77
C GLN A 388 -0.43 -20.79 3.56
N LYS A 389 -1.15 -21.63 2.80
CA LYS A 389 -0.80 -23.04 2.54
C LYS A 389 -0.14 -23.32 1.18
N TYR A 390 -0.05 -22.31 0.32
CA TYR A 390 0.76 -22.42 -0.89
C TYR A 390 2.25 -22.36 -0.54
N ILE A 391 3.06 -22.97 -1.40
CA ILE A 391 4.49 -22.69 -1.44
C ILE A 391 4.66 -21.35 -2.15
N ALA A 392 5.25 -20.37 -1.47
CA ALA A 392 5.47 -19.06 -2.08
C ALA A 392 6.45 -19.17 -3.27
N PRO A 393 6.23 -18.41 -4.35
CA PRO A 393 7.08 -18.45 -5.54
C PRO A 393 8.50 -17.92 -5.31
N PHE A 394 8.68 -17.12 -4.26
CA PHE A 394 9.96 -16.60 -3.84
C PHE A 394 9.98 -16.61 -2.32
N ILE A 395 11.03 -17.21 -1.75
CA ILE A 395 11.28 -17.22 -0.31
C ILE A 395 12.54 -16.39 -0.10
N PRO A 396 12.48 -15.27 0.63
CA PRO A 396 13.65 -14.44 0.88
C PRO A 396 14.67 -15.21 1.74
N ILE A 397 15.87 -15.44 1.22
CA ILE A 397 16.97 -16.10 1.94
C ILE A 397 17.99 -15.04 2.35
N ARG A 398 18.16 -14.83 3.66
CA ARG A 398 19.15 -13.89 4.20
C ARG A 398 20.47 -14.58 4.55
N LYS A 399 21.58 -13.85 4.40
CA LYS A 399 22.94 -14.26 4.81
C LYS A 399 23.22 -14.07 6.30
N TYR A 400 22.61 -13.06 6.95
CA TYR A 400 22.86 -12.72 8.37
C TYR A 400 21.62 -12.16 9.08
N ILE A 401 21.54 -12.37 10.40
CA ILE A 401 20.64 -11.65 11.31
C ILE A 401 21.28 -10.27 11.52
N ILE A 402 20.53 -9.19 11.25
CA ILE A 402 21.04 -7.82 11.25
C ILE A 402 21.18 -7.36 12.71
N THR A 403 22.35 -7.55 13.31
CA THR A 403 22.68 -6.96 14.62
C THR A 403 24.07 -6.31 14.66
N ASP A 404 25.02 -6.73 13.82
CA ASP A 404 26.43 -6.47 14.14
C ASP A 404 27.06 -5.24 13.45
N ARG A 405 26.30 -4.45 12.68
CA ARG A 405 26.89 -3.35 11.87
C ARG A 405 26.08 -2.06 11.76
N TYR A 406 25.00 -1.91 12.51
CA TYR A 406 24.14 -0.74 12.38
C TYR A 406 23.79 -0.22 13.76
N GLU A 407 24.68 0.59 14.31
CA GLU A 407 24.34 1.60 15.29
C GLU A 407 24.43 2.93 14.54
N ASP A 408 23.32 3.38 13.96
CA ASP A 408 23.25 4.78 13.52
C ASP A 408 23.10 5.63 14.79
N GLU A 409 23.85 6.72 14.91
CA GLU A 409 23.65 7.69 16.00
C GLU A 409 22.19 8.12 16.03
N THR A 410 21.56 8.04 17.21
CA THR A 410 20.13 8.30 17.36
C THR A 410 19.83 9.76 17.04
N ILE A 411 19.04 10.00 15.97
CA ILE A 411 18.69 11.36 15.49
C ILE A 411 17.48 11.96 16.27
N LEU A 412 16.82 11.15 17.12
CA LEU A 412 15.69 11.63 17.92
C LEU A 412 16.16 12.68 18.93
N ARG A 413 15.48 13.82 18.94
CA ARG A 413 15.72 14.89 19.91
C ARG A 413 14.92 14.59 21.19
N PHE A 414 15.39 15.10 22.32
CA PHE A 414 14.69 14.95 23.59
C PHE A 414 14.57 16.31 24.27
N THR A 415 13.40 16.58 24.84
CA THR A 415 13.15 17.74 25.69
C THR A 415 12.57 17.31 27.02
N ALA A 416 12.97 18.01 28.08
CA ALA A 416 12.47 17.77 29.44
C ALA A 416 11.02 18.23 29.62
N LYS A 417 10.53 19.16 28.78
CA LYS A 417 9.17 19.68 28.84
C LYS A 417 8.26 18.84 27.95
N ASN A 418 7.17 18.32 28.51
CA ASN A 418 6.15 17.63 27.73
C ASN A 418 5.46 18.62 26.76
N LEU A 419 5.66 18.41 25.46
CA LEU A 419 5.04 19.21 24.41
C LEU A 419 3.66 18.64 24.06
N HIS A 420 2.68 19.54 23.95
CA HIS A 420 1.33 19.23 23.47
C HIS A 420 0.55 18.18 24.27
N GLU A 421 0.79 18.07 25.58
CA GLU A 421 0.16 17.03 26.41
C GLU A 421 -1.38 17.04 26.36
N ASN A 422 -1.99 18.23 26.30
CA ASN A 422 -3.44 18.37 26.22
C ASN A 422 -3.99 17.84 24.88
N GLU A 423 -3.30 18.14 23.78
CA GLU A 423 -3.68 17.73 22.42
C GLU A 423 -3.51 16.23 22.20
N PHE A 424 -2.62 15.58 22.97
CA PHE A 424 -2.33 14.14 22.90
C PHE A 424 -2.84 13.35 24.11
N LYS A 425 -3.82 13.88 24.85
CA LYS A 425 -4.43 13.19 26.01
C LYS A 425 -5.19 11.92 25.61
N GLU A 426 -5.76 11.90 24.40
CA GLU A 426 -6.52 10.75 23.87
C GLU A 426 -5.67 9.78 23.03
N PHE A 427 -4.39 10.09 22.86
CA PHE A 427 -3.41 9.15 22.31
C PHE A 427 -3.05 8.14 23.40
#